data_AF-A0A819GRK2-F1
#
_entry.id   AF-A0A819GRK2-F1
#
_cell.length_a   1.000
_cell.length_b   1.000
_cell.length_c   1.000
_cell.angle_alpha   90.00
_cell.angle_beta   90.00
_cell.angle_gamma   90.00
#
_symmetry.space_group_name_H-M   'P 1'
#
loop_
_entity.id
_entity.type
_entity.pdbx_description
1 polymer ?
#
loop_
_entity_poly.entity_id
_entity_poly.type
_entity_poly.pdbx_seq_one_letter_code
_entity_poly.pdbx_strand_id
1 'polypeptide(L)'
;MFSGVIPTTYLHGSLNVVQFPAWFGFMQQQKNTDRHLIELETHCSLKIMTIDRKEFNLDYLPIFNYLFNNFLQKQNIKKCLELMNNYYFNSDDLQLILSMSSYRKMNINKNELDSKTKTLLTKSLEKRHHRTPFKQIDINKIKPGMTGAREDDDDYNDKENMIIDNDIIKPIKQNPKQRKRK
;
A
#
# COMPACT_ATOMS: atom_id res chain seq x y z
N MET A 1 -41.84 18.22 0.77
CA MET A 1 -42.38 18.81 -0.48
C MET A 1 -41.28 19.14 -1.49
N PHE A 2 -40.17 19.78 -1.08
CA PHE A 2 -39.12 20.26 -1.99
C PHE A 2 -38.33 19.20 -2.77
N SER A 3 -38.00 18.05 -2.17
CA SER A 3 -37.16 17.03 -2.82
C SER A 3 -37.92 15.97 -3.63
N GLY A 4 -39.25 15.93 -3.54
CA GLY A 4 -40.06 14.87 -4.16
C GLY A 4 -41.20 15.42 -5.00
N VAL A 5 -42.15 16.12 -4.35
CA VAL A 5 -43.38 16.59 -5.01
C VAL A 5 -43.08 17.61 -6.10
N ILE A 6 -42.33 18.68 -5.78
CA ILE A 6 -41.99 19.75 -6.72
C ILE A 6 -41.21 19.24 -7.95
N PRO A 7 -40.11 18.47 -7.81
CA PRO A 7 -39.39 17.97 -8.98
C PRO A 7 -40.24 17.02 -9.82
N THR A 8 -41.08 16.18 -9.20
CA THR A 8 -41.98 15.28 -9.93
C THR A 8 -43.03 16.06 -10.72
N THR A 9 -43.54 17.18 -10.20
CA THR A 9 -44.48 18.03 -10.95
C THR A 9 -43.84 18.74 -12.14
N TYR A 10 -42.52 19.02 -12.11
CA TYR A 10 -41.81 19.59 -13.26
C TYR A 10 -41.41 18.53 -14.29
N LEU A 11 -41.11 17.30 -13.85
CA LEU A 11 -40.61 16.19 -14.66
C LEU A 11 -41.72 15.18 -15.02
N HIS A 12 -42.99 15.60 -14.99
CA HIS A 12 -44.11 14.70 -15.24
C HIS A 12 -44.05 14.13 -16.68
N GLY A 13 -44.15 12.81 -16.83
CA GLY A 13 -44.03 12.16 -18.14
C GLY A 13 -43.70 10.67 -18.04
N SER A 14 -43.45 10.05 -19.20
CA SER A 14 -42.99 8.66 -19.28
C SER A 14 -41.48 8.59 -19.03
N LEU A 15 -41.05 7.80 -18.05
CA LEU A 15 -39.65 7.53 -17.76
C LEU A 15 -39.23 6.22 -18.44
N ASN A 16 -38.04 6.22 -19.06
CA ASN A 16 -37.53 5.04 -19.75
C ASN A 16 -37.17 3.90 -18.78
N VAL A 17 -36.39 4.18 -17.72
CA VAL A 17 -36.00 3.19 -16.69
C VAL A 17 -35.76 3.91 -15.37
N VAL A 18 -36.34 3.40 -14.28
CA VAL A 18 -36.01 3.84 -12.91
C VAL A 18 -34.81 3.05 -12.43
N GLN A 19 -33.68 3.73 -12.23
CA GLN A 19 -32.46 3.12 -11.69
C GLN A 19 -32.35 3.38 -10.19
N PHE A 20 -31.71 2.44 -9.49
CA PHE A 20 -31.36 2.62 -8.09
C PHE A 20 -30.43 3.84 -7.93
N PRO A 21 -30.59 4.67 -6.89
CA PRO A 21 -29.75 5.85 -6.68
C PRO A 21 -28.27 5.46 -6.52
N ALA A 22 -27.42 5.96 -7.41
CA ALA A 22 -25.97 5.76 -7.36
C ALA A 22 -25.31 6.39 -6.11
N TRP A 23 -26.02 7.26 -5.41
CA TRP A 23 -25.53 7.99 -4.23
C TRP A 23 -25.01 7.07 -3.12
N PHE A 24 -25.66 5.93 -2.87
CA PHE A 24 -25.21 4.98 -1.84
C PHE A 24 -23.84 4.39 -2.18
N GLY A 25 -23.60 4.05 -3.44
CA GLY A 25 -22.32 3.55 -3.90
C GLY A 25 -21.20 4.59 -3.75
N PHE A 26 -21.49 5.84 -4.08
CA PHE A 26 -20.55 6.95 -3.88
C PHE A 26 -20.22 7.16 -2.40
N MET A 27 -21.24 7.15 -1.53
CA MET A 27 -21.03 7.31 -0.08
C MET A 27 -20.20 6.18 0.53
N GLN A 28 -20.35 4.94 0.05
CA GLN A 28 -19.50 3.84 0.49
C GLN A 28 -18.06 4.01 0.02
N GLN A 29 -17.86 4.42 -1.24
CA GLN A 29 -16.53 4.70 -1.78
C GLN A 29 -15.84 5.80 -0.97
N GLN A 30 -16.55 6.89 -0.64
CA GLN A 30 -16.03 7.97 0.19
C GLN A 30 -15.57 7.47 1.57
N LYS A 31 -16.35 6.60 2.24
CA LYS A 31 -15.94 6.03 3.53
C LYS A 31 -14.67 5.17 3.42
N ASN A 32 -14.55 4.40 2.34
CA ASN A 32 -13.38 3.58 2.10
C ASN A 32 -12.14 4.47 1.88
N THR A 33 -12.26 5.52 1.07
CA THR A 33 -11.16 6.47 0.83
C THR A 33 -10.76 7.20 2.11
N ASP A 34 -11.73 7.61 2.92
CA ASP A 34 -11.47 8.30 4.19
C ASP A 34 -10.73 7.40 5.18
N ARG A 35 -11.09 6.11 5.25
CA ARG A 35 -10.38 5.14 6.09
C ARG A 35 -8.92 4.98 5.65
N HIS A 36 -8.67 4.85 4.35
CA HIS A 36 -7.31 4.73 3.83
C HIS A 36 -6.48 6.00 4.08
N LEU A 37 -7.09 7.18 3.98
CA LEU A 37 -6.41 8.44 4.31
C LEU A 37 -6.02 8.51 5.79
N ILE A 38 -6.90 8.08 6.70
CA ILE A 38 -6.57 8.00 8.14
C ILE A 38 -5.37 7.07 8.35
N GLU A 39 -5.39 5.88 7.74
CA GLU A 39 -4.30 4.91 7.89
C GLU A 39 -2.95 5.50 7.42
N LEU A 40 -2.93 6.11 6.24
CA LEU A 40 -1.73 6.78 5.71
C LEU A 40 -1.25 7.94 6.60
N GLU A 41 -2.17 8.78 7.06
CA GLU A 41 -1.87 9.90 7.96
C GLU A 41 -1.25 9.39 9.26
N THR A 42 -1.81 8.32 9.86
CA THR A 42 -1.27 7.76 11.10
C THR A 42 0.16 7.28 10.94
N HIS A 43 0.50 6.68 9.79
CA HIS A 43 1.87 6.22 9.54
C HIS A 43 2.84 7.40 9.39
N CYS A 44 2.44 8.48 8.71
CA CYS A 44 3.30 9.64 8.49
C CYS A 44 3.28 10.71 9.59
N SER A 45 2.41 10.60 10.59
CA SER A 45 2.13 11.65 11.58
C SER A 45 3.39 12.15 12.33
N LEU A 46 4.41 11.31 12.54
CA LEU A 46 5.67 11.74 13.16
C LEU A 46 6.53 12.66 12.29
N LYS A 47 6.37 12.60 10.97
CA LYS A 47 7.20 13.35 10.01
C LYS A 47 6.44 14.51 9.39
N ILE A 48 5.14 14.33 9.21
CA ILE A 48 4.26 15.31 8.61
C ILE A 48 3.31 15.77 9.69
N MET A 49 3.47 17.02 10.12
CA MET A 49 2.53 17.65 11.03
C MET A 49 1.33 18.14 10.21
N THR A 50 0.40 17.25 9.90
CA THR A 50 -0.87 17.63 9.26
C THR A 50 -1.95 17.80 10.33
N ILE A 51 -2.81 18.80 10.17
CA ILE A 51 -3.95 19.07 11.06
C ILE A 51 -5.23 18.43 10.51
N ASP A 52 -5.37 18.31 9.19
CA ASP A 52 -6.54 17.68 8.55
C ASP A 52 -6.19 16.69 7.43
N ARG A 53 -7.03 15.66 7.29
CA ARG A 53 -6.92 14.59 6.28
C ARG A 53 -7.08 15.11 4.86
N LYS A 54 -7.84 16.19 4.67
CA LYS A 54 -8.04 16.80 3.36
C LYS A 54 -6.77 17.51 2.88
N GLU A 55 -6.07 18.18 3.78
CA GLU A 55 -4.77 18.80 3.49
C GLU A 55 -3.75 17.72 3.12
N PHE A 56 -3.73 16.60 3.85
CA PHE A 56 -2.90 15.44 3.51
C PHE A 56 -3.17 14.93 2.08
N ASN A 57 -4.45 14.78 1.73
CA ASN A 57 -4.86 14.28 0.42
C ASN A 57 -4.53 15.25 -0.73
N LEU A 58 -4.71 16.55 -0.52
CA LEU A 58 -4.55 17.56 -1.57
C LEU A 58 -3.08 17.96 -1.79
N ASP A 59 -2.31 18.09 -0.72
CA ASP A 59 -0.96 18.64 -0.79
C ASP A 59 0.10 17.54 -0.83
N TYR A 60 0.01 16.55 0.06
CA TYR A 60 1.08 15.55 0.23
C TYR A 60 0.94 14.34 -0.67
N LEU A 61 -0.26 13.75 -0.74
CA LEU A 61 -0.51 12.55 -1.56
C LEU A 61 -0.07 12.69 -3.03
N PRO A 62 -0.35 13.80 -3.75
CA PRO A 62 0.10 13.92 -5.14
C PRO A 62 1.62 14.06 -5.27
N ILE A 63 2.30 14.67 -4.29
CA ILE A 63 3.76 14.77 -4.28
C ILE A 63 4.36 13.37 -4.11
N PHE A 64 3.86 12.60 -3.15
CA PHE A 64 4.30 11.21 -2.95
C PHE A 64 4.07 10.36 -4.19
N ASN A 65 2.90 10.46 -4.79
CA ASN A 65 2.59 9.71 -6.01
C ASN A 65 3.56 10.07 -7.15
N TYR A 66 3.83 11.36 -7.36
CA TYR A 66 4.80 11.81 -8.36
C TYR A 66 6.21 11.27 -8.09
N LEU A 67 6.69 11.32 -6.84
CA LEU A 67 8.01 10.82 -6.46
C LEU A 67 8.11 9.30 -6.64
N PHE A 68 7.13 8.54 -6.17
CA PHE A 68 7.09 7.09 -6.34
C PHE A 68 7.07 6.71 -7.82
N ASN A 69 6.23 7.35 -8.63
CA ASN A 69 6.18 7.11 -10.07
C ASN A 69 7.52 7.41 -10.75
N ASN A 70 8.17 8.52 -10.41
CA ASN A 70 9.48 8.88 -10.96
C ASN A 70 10.57 7.86 -10.59
N PHE A 71 10.59 7.39 -9.34
CA PHE A 71 11.55 6.37 -8.91
C PHE A 71 11.31 5.03 -9.58
N LEU A 72 10.04 4.61 -9.72
CA LEU A 72 9.68 3.35 -10.34
C LEU A 72 9.94 3.36 -11.86
N GLN A 73 9.69 4.47 -12.57
CA GLN A 73 10.05 4.61 -13.99
C GLN A 73 11.56 4.49 -14.21
N LYS A 74 12.36 5.11 -13.33
CA LYS A 74 13.82 5.05 -13.40
C LYS A 74 14.41 3.77 -12.81
N GLN A 75 13.58 2.81 -12.40
CA GLN A 75 13.99 1.54 -11.76
C GLN A 75 14.86 1.73 -10.50
N ASN A 76 14.74 2.88 -9.84
CA ASN A 76 15.56 3.26 -8.69
C ASN A 76 14.90 2.80 -7.37
N ILE A 77 14.94 1.50 -7.12
CA ILE A 77 14.30 0.88 -5.95
C ILE A 77 14.91 1.39 -4.63
N LYS A 78 16.22 1.64 -4.60
CA LYS A 78 16.92 2.16 -3.40
C LYS A 78 16.32 3.47 -2.90
N LYS A 79 16.08 4.44 -3.79
CA LYS A 79 15.47 5.74 -3.46
C LYS A 79 14.00 5.61 -3.05
N CYS A 80 13.27 4.69 -3.68
CA CYS A 80 11.89 4.38 -3.29
C CYS A 80 11.84 3.86 -1.85
N LEU A 81 12.73 2.94 -1.48
CA LEU A 81 12.82 2.38 -0.13
C LEU A 81 13.27 3.42 0.90
N GLU A 82 14.21 4.29 0.54
CA GLU A 82 14.65 5.40 1.39
C GLU A 82 13.49 6.35 1.72
N LEU A 83 12.69 6.71 0.71
CA LEU A 83 11.50 7.54 0.92
C LEU A 83 10.47 6.84 1.80
N MET A 84 10.19 5.55 1.55
CA MET A 84 9.28 4.77 2.39
C MET A 84 9.74 4.73 3.84
N ASN A 85 11.04 4.53 4.07
CA ASN A 85 11.61 4.51 5.41
C ASN A 85 11.55 5.87 6.10
N ASN A 86 11.80 6.97 5.38
CA ASN A 86 11.76 8.30 5.95
C ASN A 86 10.35 8.66 6.46
N TYR A 87 9.30 8.28 5.72
CA TYR A 87 7.91 8.59 6.04
C TYR A 87 7.12 7.45 6.72
N TYR A 88 7.80 6.37 7.10
CA TYR A 88 7.21 5.19 7.73
C TYR A 88 6.07 4.51 6.91
N PHE A 89 6.21 4.43 5.59
CA PHE A 89 5.25 3.75 4.72
C PHE A 89 5.46 2.22 4.65
N ASN A 90 4.35 1.49 4.70
CA ASN A 90 4.28 0.06 4.42
C ASN A 90 4.16 -0.25 2.91
N SER A 91 4.35 -1.52 2.57
CA SER A 91 4.11 -2.05 1.22
C SER A 91 2.66 -1.80 0.75
N ASP A 92 1.70 -1.90 1.66
CA ASP A 92 0.29 -1.67 1.38
C ASP A 92 0.02 -0.18 1.09
N ASP A 93 0.66 0.72 1.84
CA ASP A 93 0.53 2.17 1.68
C ASP A 93 1.02 2.64 0.30
N LEU A 94 2.14 2.10 -0.19
CA LEU A 94 2.63 2.39 -1.53
C LEU A 94 1.56 2.04 -2.57
N GLN A 95 0.94 0.87 -2.44
CA GLN A 95 -0.12 0.46 -3.35
C GLN A 95 -1.34 1.39 -3.26
N LEU A 96 -1.72 1.80 -2.06
CA LEU A 96 -2.83 2.73 -1.82
C LEU A 96 -2.55 4.10 -2.47
N ILE A 97 -1.39 4.70 -2.20
CA ILE A 97 -0.96 5.99 -2.77
C ILE A 97 -0.97 5.93 -4.31
N LEU A 98 -0.48 4.83 -4.88
CA LEU A 98 -0.44 4.65 -6.33
C LEU A 98 -1.85 4.46 -6.93
N SER A 99 -2.81 3.87 -6.21
CA SER A 99 -4.20 3.77 -6.67
C SER A 99 -5.02 5.05 -6.49
N MET A 100 -4.82 5.80 -5.39
CA MET A 100 -5.68 6.92 -5.01
C MET A 100 -5.48 8.17 -5.90
N SER A 101 -4.29 8.36 -6.49
CA SER A 101 -3.93 9.59 -7.21
C SER A 101 -4.57 9.74 -8.62
N SER A 102 -5.71 9.10 -8.89
CA SER A 102 -6.39 9.12 -10.21
C SER A 102 -6.75 10.53 -10.71
N TYR A 103 -6.77 11.52 -9.82
CA TYR A 103 -7.18 12.89 -10.10
C TYR A 103 -6.24 13.70 -11.00
N ARG A 104 -4.98 13.28 -11.15
CA ARG A 104 -4.04 13.92 -12.08
C ARG A 104 -3.62 12.82 -13.04
N LYS A 105 -3.77 13.03 -14.35
CA LYS A 105 -3.38 12.12 -15.45
C LYS A 105 -1.89 11.72 -15.47
N MET A 106 -1.18 11.93 -14.36
CA MET A 106 0.19 11.56 -14.03
C MET A 106 0.30 10.12 -13.51
N ASN A 107 -0.81 9.41 -13.31
CA ASN A 107 -0.77 8.02 -12.91
C ASN A 107 -0.27 7.16 -14.06
N ILE A 108 0.94 6.64 -13.91
CA ILE A 108 1.37 5.45 -14.62
C ILE A 108 0.38 4.35 -14.25
N ASN A 109 -0.19 3.68 -15.24
CA ASN A 109 -0.99 2.50 -14.95
C ASN A 109 -0.09 1.51 -14.23
N LYS A 110 -0.48 0.98 -13.06
CA LYS A 110 0.29 -0.08 -12.36
C LYS A 110 0.69 -1.24 -13.30
N ASN A 111 -0.05 -1.41 -14.39
CA ASN A 111 0.17 -2.39 -15.44
C ASN A 111 1.37 -2.07 -16.35
N GLU A 112 1.80 -0.81 -16.42
CA GLU A 112 2.90 -0.33 -17.26
C GLU A 112 4.28 -0.51 -16.58
N LEU A 113 4.31 -0.86 -15.29
CA LEU A 113 5.56 -1.11 -14.58
C LEU A 113 6.16 -2.47 -14.95
N ASP A 114 7.47 -2.50 -15.24
CA ASP A 114 8.20 -3.72 -15.59
C ASP A 114 8.10 -4.78 -14.49
N SER A 115 7.87 -6.03 -14.88
CA SER A 115 7.70 -7.17 -13.96
C SER A 115 8.93 -7.34 -13.05
N LYS A 116 10.15 -7.12 -13.57
CA LYS A 116 11.38 -7.25 -12.80
C LYS A 116 11.40 -6.26 -11.63
N THR A 117 11.05 -5.00 -11.88
CA THR A 117 11.02 -3.95 -10.84
C THR A 117 10.04 -4.26 -9.72
N LYS A 118 8.86 -4.82 -10.04
CA LYS A 118 7.87 -5.27 -9.04
C LYS A 118 8.45 -6.35 -8.15
N THR A 119 9.04 -7.39 -8.75
CA THR A 119 9.61 -8.51 -7.97
C THR A 119 10.75 -8.08 -7.08
N LEU A 120 11.64 -7.20 -7.56
CA LEU A 120 12.75 -6.67 -6.78
C LEU A 120 12.27 -5.77 -5.63
N LEU A 121 11.24 -4.95 -5.87
CA LEU A 121 10.63 -4.11 -4.85
C LEU A 121 10.01 -4.95 -3.73
N THR A 122 9.21 -5.96 -4.08
CA THR A 122 8.60 -6.86 -3.09
C THR A 122 9.66 -7.59 -2.26
N LYS A 123 10.68 -8.18 -2.90
CA LYS A 123 11.79 -8.86 -2.19
C LYS A 123 12.55 -7.91 -1.25
N SER A 124 12.73 -6.66 -1.66
CA SER A 124 13.47 -5.67 -0.85
C SER A 124 12.65 -5.18 0.34
N LEU A 125 11.33 -5.06 0.18
CA LEU A 125 10.40 -4.72 1.26
C LEU A 125 10.25 -5.87 2.26
N GLU A 126 10.22 -7.12 1.81
CA GLU A 126 10.19 -8.28 2.72
C GLU A 126 11.45 -8.39 3.58
N LYS A 127 12.62 -8.09 2.99
CA LYS A 127 13.90 -8.09 3.71
C LYS A 127 13.98 -6.98 4.77
N ARG A 128 13.28 -5.86 4.56
CA ARG A 128 13.29 -4.72 5.48
C ARG A 128 12.05 -4.80 6.38
N HIS A 129 12.24 -5.23 7.62
CA HIS A 129 11.17 -5.19 8.62
C HIS A 129 10.79 -3.73 8.94
N HIS A 130 9.83 -3.19 8.21
CA HIS A 130 9.37 -1.83 8.39
C HIS A 130 8.61 -1.67 9.72
N ARG A 131 9.10 -0.80 10.62
CA ARG A 131 8.42 -0.46 11.88
C ARG A 131 7.58 0.79 11.64
N THR A 132 6.26 0.67 11.71
CA THR A 132 5.37 1.83 11.73
C THR A 132 5.16 2.33 13.17
N PRO A 133 5.02 3.65 13.37
CA PRO A 133 5.01 4.26 14.69
C PRO A 133 3.86 3.82 15.60
N PHE A 134 2.69 3.50 15.02
CA PHE A 134 1.49 3.10 15.78
C PHE A 134 1.09 1.64 15.58
N LYS A 135 2.03 0.76 15.23
CA LYS A 135 1.71 -0.67 15.07
C LYS A 135 1.25 -1.24 16.41
N GLN A 136 -0.03 -1.59 16.51
CA GLN A 136 -0.57 -2.31 17.65
C GLN A 136 0.15 -3.64 17.76
N ILE A 137 1.02 -3.77 18.76
CA ILE A 137 1.67 -5.03 19.07
C ILE A 137 0.59 -5.89 19.73
N ASP A 138 0.27 -7.03 19.13
CA ASP A 138 -0.56 -8.04 19.78
C ASP A 138 0.13 -8.47 21.07
N ILE A 139 -0.31 -7.94 22.20
CA ILE A 139 0.30 -8.17 23.53
C ILE A 139 0.33 -9.68 23.84
N ASN A 140 -0.64 -10.43 23.29
CA ASN A 140 -0.76 -11.88 23.43
C ASN A 140 0.33 -12.68 22.69
N LYS A 141 1.10 -12.06 21.79
CA LYS A 141 2.25 -12.69 21.09
C LYS A 141 3.60 -12.32 21.71
N ILE A 142 3.62 -11.42 22.70
CA ILE A 142 4.83 -11.03 23.42
C ILE A 142 5.11 -12.12 24.47
N LYS A 143 6.17 -12.90 24.26
CA LYS A 143 6.68 -13.80 25.32
C LYS A 143 7.08 -12.92 26.52
N PRO A 144 6.68 -13.28 27.76
CA PRO A 144 7.06 -12.50 28.93
C PRO A 144 8.59 -12.54 29.08
N GLY A 145 9.25 -11.39 28.91
CA GLY A 145 10.71 -11.26 29.04
C GLY A 145 11.44 -10.50 27.92
N MET A 146 10.76 -10.10 26.83
CA MET A 146 11.38 -9.33 25.72
C MET A 146 11.09 -7.81 25.78
N THR A 147 10.90 -7.26 26.98
CA THR A 147 10.89 -5.80 27.19
C THR A 147 12.32 -5.30 27.34
N GLY A 148 13.02 -5.25 26.21
CA GLY A 148 14.29 -4.55 26.07
C GLY A 148 14.30 -3.95 24.68
N ALA A 149 14.46 -2.63 24.60
CA ALA A 149 14.54 -1.88 23.35
C ALA A 149 15.42 -2.62 22.35
N ARG A 150 14.83 -3.05 21.23
CA ARG A 150 15.61 -3.39 20.03
C ARG A 150 16.06 -2.07 19.43
N GLU A 151 17.12 -1.53 20.02
CA GLU A 151 18.04 -0.58 19.39
C GLU A 151 18.62 -1.21 18.12
N ASP A 152 19.07 -0.32 17.26
CA ASP A 152 19.36 -0.55 15.84
C ASP A 152 20.41 -1.63 15.59
N ASP A 153 20.04 -2.61 14.77
CA ASP A 153 21.00 -3.46 14.05
C ASP A 153 20.71 -3.29 12.55
N ASP A 154 21.24 -2.22 11.97
CA ASP A 154 21.52 -2.15 10.53
C ASP A 154 22.65 -3.16 10.23
N ASP A 155 22.30 -4.46 10.14
CA ASP A 155 23.21 -5.47 9.59
C ASP A 155 23.30 -5.30 8.07
N TYR A 156 24.25 -4.45 7.69
CA TYR A 156 24.76 -4.29 6.32
C TYR A 156 25.53 -5.55 5.93
N ASN A 157 24.83 -6.66 5.66
CA ASN A 157 25.46 -7.86 5.11
C ASN A 157 25.58 -7.72 3.59
N ASP A 158 26.62 -7.02 3.18
CA ASP A 158 27.15 -7.03 1.83
C ASP A 158 27.76 -8.42 1.57
N LYS A 159 27.00 -9.28 0.90
CA LYS A 159 27.54 -10.45 0.20
C LYS A 159 27.16 -10.35 -1.26
N GLU A 160 28.10 -9.80 -2.02
CA GLU A 160 28.26 -10.04 -3.44
C GLU A 160 28.10 -11.53 -3.79
N ASN A 161 27.61 -11.72 -5.02
CA ASN A 161 27.61 -12.93 -5.83
C ASN A 161 26.42 -13.87 -5.62
N MET A 162 25.50 -13.88 -6.59
CA MET A 162 25.64 -14.84 -7.69
C MET A 162 24.99 -14.35 -8.98
N ILE A 163 25.76 -14.59 -10.04
CA ILE A 163 25.49 -14.42 -11.45
C ILE A 163 24.18 -15.10 -11.84
N ILE A 164 23.51 -14.45 -12.79
CA ILE A 164 22.38 -14.95 -13.54
C ILE A 164 22.85 -16.19 -14.31
N ASP A 165 22.39 -17.37 -13.94
CA ASP A 165 22.26 -18.49 -14.86
C ASP A 165 20.85 -19.06 -14.70
N ASN A 166 20.01 -18.70 -15.67
CA ASN A 166 18.81 -19.45 -15.97
C ASN A 166 19.27 -20.82 -16.48
N ASP A 167 18.87 -21.91 -15.82
CA ASP A 167 18.16 -23.02 -16.46
C ASP A 167 18.01 -24.22 -15.53
N ILE A 168 16.93 -24.97 -15.77
CA ILE A 168 16.57 -26.30 -15.24
C ILE A 168 15.77 -26.30 -13.92
N ILE A 169 14.45 -26.16 -14.08
CA ILE A 169 13.47 -26.74 -13.14
C ILE A 169 13.50 -28.26 -13.31
N LYS A 170 13.81 -28.99 -12.23
CA LYS A 170 13.40 -30.40 -12.06
C LYS A 170 12.73 -30.56 -10.69
N PRO A 171 11.55 -31.20 -10.61
CA PRO A 171 10.87 -31.42 -9.34
C PRO A 171 11.62 -32.46 -8.50
N ILE A 172 11.97 -32.09 -7.27
CA ILE A 172 12.56 -33.00 -6.28
C ILE A 172 11.46 -33.96 -5.81
N LYS A 173 11.59 -35.25 -6.15
CA LYS A 173 10.75 -36.33 -5.64
C LYS A 173 10.94 -36.48 -4.12
N GLN A 174 9.86 -36.46 -3.35
CA GLN A 174 9.88 -36.80 -1.93
C GLN A 174 10.09 -38.31 -1.76
N ASN A 175 11.14 -38.73 -1.04
CA ASN A 175 11.29 -40.11 -0.58
C ASN A 175 10.66 -40.28 0.82
N PRO A 176 9.90 -41.36 1.08
CA PRO A 176 9.17 -41.57 2.33
C PRO A 176 10.10 -41.96 3.50
N LYS A 177 9.82 -41.40 4.68
CA LYS A 177 10.54 -41.66 5.94
C LYS A 177 10.40 -43.13 6.37
N GLN A 178 11.52 -43.83 6.54
CA GLN A 178 11.56 -45.15 7.16
C GLN A 178 11.18 -45.06 8.65
N ARG A 179 10.15 -45.81 9.06
CA ARG A 179 9.79 -46.04 10.47
C ARG A 179 10.87 -46.91 11.12
N LYS A 180 11.62 -46.37 12.08
CA LYS A 180 12.48 -47.16 12.97
C LYS A 180 11.60 -47.95 13.94
N ARG A 181 11.67 -49.28 13.86
CA ARG A 181 11.29 -50.19 14.94
C ARG A 181 12.44 -50.25 15.95
N LYS A 182 12.14 -50.04 17.23
CA LYS A 182 12.68 -50.76 18.38
C LYS A 182 11.70 -50.55 19.53
#